data_AF-A0A536TQI3-F1
#
_entry.id   AF-A0A536TQI3-F1
#
_cell.length_a   1.000
_cell.length_b   1.000
_cell.length_c   1.000
_cell.angle_alpha   90.00
_cell.angle_beta   90.00
_cell.angle_gamma   90.00
#
_symmetry.space_group_name_H-M   'P 1'
#
loop_
_entity.id
_entity.type
_entity.pdbx_description
1 polymer ?
#
loop_
_entity_poly.entity_id
_entity_poly.type
_entity_poly.pdbx_seq_one_letter_code
_entity_poly.pdbx_strand_id
1 'polypeptide(L)'
;METARHRRVFPGEGSHGAAIVELIECAAAVGYGGDYTFEVFNDDYLRSPAPVVMERARKSVEWLGARTSLAASGANRQSEPAR
;
A
#
# COMPACT_ATOMS: atom_id res chain seq x y z
N MET A 1 -13.91 -23.58 -2.36
CA MET A 1 -12.64 -23.44 -1.61
C MET A 1 -12.03 -22.10 -1.97
N GLU A 2 -12.10 -21.13 -1.06
CA GLU A 2 -11.75 -19.72 -1.25
C GLU A 2 -10.56 -19.34 -0.34
N THR A 3 -9.57 -20.22 -0.24
CA THR A 3 -8.48 -20.09 0.75
C THR A 3 -7.52 -18.92 0.47
N ALA A 4 -7.42 -18.47 -0.78
CA ALA A 4 -6.52 -17.37 -1.17
C ALA A 4 -7.07 -15.97 -0.90
N ARG A 5 -8.39 -15.79 -0.71
CA ARG A 5 -8.99 -14.45 -0.65
C ARG A 5 -8.98 -13.83 0.75
N HIS A 6 -8.93 -14.65 1.81
CA HIS A 6 -9.06 -14.21 3.21
C HIS A 6 -7.73 -14.14 3.99
N ARG A 7 -6.59 -14.22 3.30
CA ARG A 7 -5.25 -14.15 3.91
C ARG A 7 -4.37 -13.10 3.26
N ARG A 8 -4.97 -12.07 2.65
CA ARG A 8 -4.21 -10.94 2.09
C ARG A 8 -3.58 -10.19 3.26
N VAL A 9 -2.31 -9.84 3.16
CA VAL A 9 -1.59 -9.08 4.19
C VAL A 9 -1.16 -7.75 3.60
N PHE A 10 -0.78 -6.79 4.44
CA PHE A 10 -0.27 -5.53 3.92
C PHE A 10 1.06 -5.76 3.19
N PRO A 11 1.40 -4.92 2.18
CA PRO A 11 2.74 -4.87 1.61
C PRO A 11 3.83 -4.86 2.70
N GLY A 12 4.86 -5.70 2.52
CA GLY A 12 5.94 -5.88 3.50
C GLY A 12 5.71 -6.97 4.55
N GLU A 13 4.51 -7.52 4.66
CA GLU A 13 4.19 -8.59 5.63
C GLU A 13 4.07 -9.97 5.00
N GLY A 14 4.04 -10.05 3.67
CA GLY A 14 3.89 -11.28 2.89
C GLY A 14 5.02 -11.51 1.91
N SER A 15 4.99 -12.65 1.22
CA SER A 15 6.03 -13.07 0.27
C SER A 15 6.05 -12.27 -1.05
N HIS A 16 4.98 -11.55 -1.38
CA HIS A 16 4.82 -10.85 -2.66
C HIS A 16 5.35 -9.41 -2.66
N GLY A 17 6.13 -9.01 -1.65
CA GLY A 17 6.61 -7.63 -1.50
C GLY A 17 7.36 -7.10 -2.72
N ALA A 18 8.25 -7.91 -3.32
CA ALA A 18 9.02 -7.51 -4.50
C ALA A 18 8.12 -7.21 -5.72
N ALA A 19 7.13 -8.07 -5.97
CA ALA A 19 6.20 -7.89 -7.08
C ALA A 19 5.31 -6.63 -6.90
N ILE A 20 4.95 -6.28 -5.66
CA ILE A 20 4.19 -5.06 -5.37
C ILE A 20 5.02 -3.81 -5.67
N VAL A 21 6.31 -3.81 -5.29
CA VAL A 21 7.23 -2.71 -5.60
C VAL A 21 7.37 -2.55 -7.12
N GLU A 22 7.61 -3.65 -7.83
CA GLU A 22 7.70 -3.64 -9.30
C GLU A 22 6.44 -3.10 -9.96
N LEU A 23 5.25 -3.52 -9.50
CA LEU A 23 3.97 -3.02 -10.02
C LEU A 23 3.86 -1.49 -9.89
N ILE A 24 4.24 -0.94 -8.73
CA ILE A 24 4.17 0.50 -8.48
C ILE A 24 5.16 1.25 -9.38
N GLU A 25 6.39 0.73 -9.55
CA GLU A 25 7.37 1.35 -10.45
C GLU A 25 6.92 1.28 -11.92
N CYS A 26 6.32 0.18 -12.36
CA CYS A 26 5.74 0.09 -13.70
C CYS A 26 4.62 1.11 -13.91
N ALA A 27 3.73 1.28 -12.92
CA ALA A 27 2.66 2.28 -12.96
C ALA A 27 3.22 3.71 -13.01
N ALA A 28 4.22 4.02 -12.18
CA ALA A 28 4.91 5.31 -12.20
C ALA A 28 5.61 5.57 -13.55
N ALA A 29 6.25 4.56 -14.13
CA ALA A 29 6.95 4.66 -15.42
C ALA A 29 6.01 4.99 -16.59
N VAL A 30 4.74 4.57 -16.53
CA VAL A 30 3.71 4.95 -17.52
C VAL A 30 2.97 6.25 -17.16
N GLY A 31 3.43 6.96 -16.12
CA GLY A 31 2.91 8.27 -15.72
C GLY A 31 1.70 8.24 -14.78
N TYR A 32 1.39 7.10 -14.16
CA TYR A 32 0.30 7.05 -13.18
C TYR A 32 0.71 7.76 -11.88
N GLY A 33 0.11 8.93 -11.64
CA GLY A 33 0.31 9.74 -10.43
C GLY A 33 -0.91 9.78 -9.51
N GLY A 34 -1.85 8.84 -9.66
CA GLY A 34 -3.05 8.74 -8.82
C GLY A 34 -2.77 8.22 -7.42
N ASP A 35 -3.81 8.17 -6.59
CA ASP A 35 -3.72 7.62 -5.24
C ASP A 35 -3.81 6.09 -5.25
N TYR A 36 -3.11 5.47 -4.31
CA TYR A 36 -3.13 4.03 -4.08
C TYR A 36 -3.85 3.73 -2.77
N THR A 37 -4.70 2.71 -2.77
CA THR A 37 -5.44 2.26 -1.59
C THR A 37 -5.14 0.80 -1.31
N PHE A 38 -5.02 0.43 -0.03
CA PHE A 38 -4.92 -0.97 0.38
C PHE A 38 -6.31 -1.58 0.51
N GLU A 39 -6.58 -2.62 -0.29
CA GLU A 39 -7.76 -3.47 -0.12
C GLU A 39 -7.33 -4.83 0.46
N VAL A 40 -7.44 -4.96 1.78
CA VAL A 40 -6.94 -6.13 2.51
C VAL A 40 -8.09 -6.90 3.15
N PHE A 41 -8.33 -8.11 2.64
CA PHE A 41 -9.26 -9.08 3.23
C PHE A 41 -8.46 -10.12 4.01
N ASN A 42 -8.49 -10.00 5.34
CA ASN A 42 -7.78 -10.89 6.24
C ASN A 42 -8.61 -11.19 7.49
N ASP A 43 -8.94 -12.47 7.70
CA ASP A 43 -9.73 -12.88 8.85
C ASP A 43 -9.02 -12.61 10.19
N ASP A 44 -7.69 -12.65 10.21
CA ASP A 44 -6.92 -12.31 11.40
C ASP A 44 -7.00 -10.81 11.71
N TYR A 45 -7.06 -9.95 10.68
CA TYR A 45 -7.19 -8.51 10.87
C TYR A 45 -8.62 -8.16 11.29
N LEU A 46 -9.63 -8.85 10.75
CA LEU A 46 -11.02 -8.71 11.18
C LEU A 46 -11.21 -9.07 12.66
N ARG A 47 -10.43 -10.03 13.17
CA ARG A 47 -10.44 -10.42 14.60
C ARG A 47 -9.55 -9.56 15.49
N SER A 48 -8.75 -8.65 14.92
CA SER A 48 -7.81 -7.81 15.66
C SER A 48 -8.42 -6.46 16.05
N PRO A 49 -7.98 -5.82 17.16
CA PRO A 49 -8.39 -4.45 17.47
C PRO A 49 -8.00 -3.46 16.36
N ALA A 50 -8.89 -2.52 16.05
CA ALA A 50 -8.67 -1.53 14.98
C ALA A 50 -7.33 -0.78 15.08
N PRO A 51 -6.85 -0.32 16.27
CA PRO A 51 -5.55 0.35 16.38
C PRO A 51 -4.37 -0.51 15.94
N VAL A 52 -4.45 -1.84 16.15
CA VAL A 52 -3.41 -2.78 15.73
C VAL A 52 -3.36 -2.87 14.20
N VAL A 53 -4.52 -2.93 13.56
CA VAL A 53 -4.61 -2.98 12.09
C VAL A 53 -4.13 -1.66 11.48
N MET A 54 -4.47 -0.53 12.09
CA MET A 54 -4.00 0.80 11.64
C MET A 54 -2.49 0.96 11.74
N GLU A 55 -1.87 0.50 12.82
CA GLU A 55 -0.41 0.56 12.95
C GLU A 55 0.28 -0.31 11.88
N ARG A 56 -0.30 -1.46 11.54
CA ARG A 56 0.22 -2.33 10.47
C ARG A 56 0.07 -1.68 9.09
N ALA A 57 -1.07 -1.04 8.81
CA ALA A 57 -1.27 -0.25 7.60
C ALA A 57 -0.25 0.89 7.49
N ARG A 58 -0.01 1.63 8.59
CA ARG A 58 0.97 2.72 8.65
C ARG A 58 2.39 2.23 8.32
N LYS A 59 2.83 1.13 8.94
CA LYS A 59 4.12 0.50 8.64
C LYS A 59 4.24 0.08 7.18
N SER A 60 3.15 -0.37 6.56
CA SER A 60 3.13 -0.72 5.15
C SER A 60 3.34 0.49 4.23
N VAL A 61 2.77 1.66 4.57
CA VAL A 61 3.02 2.91 3.82
C VAL A 61 4.49 3.29 3.92
N GLU A 62 5.07 3.26 5.12
CA GLU A 62 6.51 3.53 5.32
C GLU A 62 7.39 2.54 4.55
N TRP A 63 7.03 1.26 4.59
CA TRP A 63 7.76 0.21 3.89
C TRP A 63 7.78 0.42 2.37
N LEU A 64 6.64 0.84 1.79
CA LEU A 64 6.52 1.19 0.38
C LEU A 64 7.25 2.48 0.02
N GLY A 65 7.09 3.54 0.83
CA GLY A 65 7.77 4.82 0.60
C GLY A 65 9.29 4.68 0.61
N ALA A 66 9.84 3.77 1.41
CA ALA A 66 11.27 3.48 1.45
C ALA A 66 11.79 2.66 0.24
N ARG A 67 10.91 2.07 -0.57
CA ARG A 67 11.26 1.11 -1.64
C ARG A 67 10.74 1.49 -3.02
N THR A 68 9.93 2.54 -3.11
CA THR A 68 9.32 2.99 -4.35
C THR A 68 9.53 4.49 -4.53
N SER A 69 9.33 4.95 -5.76
CA SER A 69 9.33 6.36 -6.14
C SER A 69 8.19 7.19 -5.54
N LEU A 70 7.20 6.56 -4.87
CA LEU A 70 6.04 7.23 -4.25
C LEU A 70 6.43 8.35 -3.28
N ALA A 71 7.52 8.18 -2.53
CA ALA A 71 7.99 9.18 -1.58
C ALA A 71 8.40 10.50 -2.27
N ALA A 72 8.86 10.45 -3.52
CA ALA A 72 9.22 11.63 -4.30
C ALA A 72 7.99 12.34 -4.90
N SER A 73 6.91 11.60 -5.19
CA SER A 73 5.72 12.13 -5.88
C SER A 73 4.77 12.92 -4.97
N GLY A 74 4.71 12.59 -3.67
CA GLY A 74 3.81 13.26 -2.71
C GLY A 74 4.14 14.74 -2.44
N ALA A 75 5.40 15.14 -2.61
CA ALA A 75 5.84 16.52 -2.42
C ALA A 75 5.31 17.50 -3.49
N ASN A 76 4.90 17.00 -4.66
CA ASN A 76 4.49 17.83 -5.79
C ASN A 76 2.98 18.20 -5.78
N ARG A 77 2.17 17.61 -4.90
CA ARG A 77 0.70 17.79 -4.87
C ARG A 77 0.20 18.86 -3.88
N GLN A 78 1.07 19.47 -3.08
CA GLN A 78 0.69 20.57 -2.17
C GLN A 78 0.59 21.95 -2.86
N SER A 79 0.66 22.00 -4.19
CA SER A 79 0.76 23.25 -4.96
C SER A 79 -0.49 23.61 -5.79
N GLU A 80 -1.59 22.88 -5.68
CA GLU A 80 -2.86 23.26 -6.35
C GLU A 80 -3.84 23.89 -5.36
N PRO A 81 -4.16 25.20 -5.49
CA PRO A 81 -5.20 25.81 -4.68
C PRO A 81 -6.56 25.26 -5.09
N ALA A 82 -7.39 24.94 -4.08
CA ALA A 82 -8.77 24.52 -4.27
C ALA A 82 -9.53 25.55 -5.14
N ARG A 83 -10.17 25.05 -6.21
CA ARG A 83 -10.99 25.85 -7.14
C ARG A 83 -12.40 26.04 -6.60
#